data_AF-E2NDF0-F1
#
_entry.id   AF-E2NDF0-F1
#
_cell.length_a   1.000
_cell.length_b   1.000
_cell.length_c   1.000
_cell.angle_alpha   90.00
_cell.angle_beta   90.00
_cell.angle_gamma   90.00
#
_symmetry.space_group_name_H-M   'P 1'
#
loop_
_entity.id
_entity.type
_entity.pdbx_description
1 polymer ?
#
loop_
_entity_poly.entity_id
_entity_poly.type
_entity_poly.pdbx_seq_one_letter_code
_entity_poly.pdbx_strand_id
1 'polypeptide(L)'
;MTSYTLPIPELKRLEPILEELFGYRRAMFENELLNVYRTKYPNGISKEVANNYMIACPFLNEIAVDNGAFDYHRYAPRPASTSMELDVKSFIMDTEHEITIVLSNDTILKQLDKLLQDYGEKDSSETIRTTLLIVAAIYDKHVKEELYTEITMSENTLPYLQQVRPEMLKLFELLNTKRYSPSKKKELRVFNPITIDNGVKKITLDNSCHWLTDLLDDYLQIYLGVKSLEEAQAELKEVYAEKKGRKASNVACNLIMYGTFHLLQKYSSLKTKSEQIRMTLDYMKLLFEEGSYNVDENSTNAAIAYLVKQGYKPQWKPKQTEDYNFSPNNQSTEYLW
;
A
#
# COMPACT_ATOMS: atom_id res chain seq x y z
N MET A 1 -4.44 13.19 -24.72
CA MET A 1 -4.56 11.74 -24.41
C MET A 1 -3.87 10.95 -25.51
N THR A 2 -3.00 10.03 -25.14
CA THR A 2 -2.32 9.12 -26.08
C THR A 2 -2.58 7.68 -25.64
N SER A 3 -2.82 6.79 -26.60
CA SER A 3 -2.94 5.36 -26.38
C SER A 3 -1.62 4.66 -26.65
N TYR A 4 -1.24 3.74 -25.76
CA TYR A 4 -0.13 2.83 -25.94
C TYR A 4 -0.63 1.40 -25.91
N THR A 5 -0.19 0.60 -26.88
CA THR A 5 -0.52 -0.82 -26.95
C THR A 5 0.61 -1.62 -26.34
N LEU A 6 0.30 -2.35 -25.27
CA LEU A 6 1.25 -3.20 -24.55
C LEU A 6 0.89 -4.68 -24.78
N PRO A 7 1.78 -5.49 -25.37
CA PRO A 7 1.59 -6.93 -25.43
C PRO A 7 1.48 -7.53 -24.02
N ILE A 8 0.50 -8.39 -23.80
CA ILE A 8 0.34 -9.09 -22.52
C ILE A 8 1.55 -9.96 -22.17
N PRO A 9 2.17 -10.71 -23.11
CA PRO A 9 3.39 -11.46 -22.79
C PRO A 9 4.50 -10.57 -22.22
N GLU A 10 4.59 -9.32 -22.69
CA GLU A 10 5.54 -8.34 -22.20
C GLU A 10 5.15 -7.81 -20.81
N LEU A 11 3.88 -7.49 -20.57
CA LEU A 11 3.38 -7.14 -19.23
C LEU A 11 3.66 -8.26 -18.22
N LYS A 12 3.39 -9.51 -18.59
CA LYS A 12 3.64 -10.70 -17.77
C LYS A 12 5.13 -10.91 -17.50
N ARG A 13 5.99 -10.66 -18.48
CA ARG A 13 7.45 -10.71 -18.31
C ARG A 13 7.93 -9.68 -17.29
N LEU A 14 7.32 -8.49 -17.29
CA LEU A 14 7.70 -7.38 -16.39
C LEU A 14 7.01 -7.44 -15.01
N GLU A 15 5.98 -8.26 -14.86
CA GLU A 15 5.20 -8.38 -13.62
C GLU A 15 6.07 -8.55 -12.36
N PRO A 16 7.07 -9.46 -12.30
CA PRO A 16 7.91 -9.59 -11.11
C PRO A 16 8.71 -8.31 -10.77
N ILE A 17 9.14 -7.56 -11.78
CA ILE A 17 9.90 -6.31 -11.62
C ILE A 17 8.97 -5.22 -11.09
N LEU A 18 7.79 -5.11 -11.69
CA LEU A 18 6.76 -4.15 -11.33
C LEU A 18 6.23 -4.40 -9.90
N GLU A 19 6.04 -5.66 -9.52
CA GLU A 19 5.60 -6.04 -8.18
C GLU A 19 6.68 -5.69 -7.14
N GLU A 20 7.92 -6.10 -7.38
CA GLU A 20 9.02 -5.89 -6.43
C GLU A 20 9.34 -4.40 -6.23
N LEU A 21 9.43 -3.64 -7.32
CA LEU A 21 9.98 -2.27 -7.29
C LEU A 21 8.90 -1.19 -7.16
N PHE A 22 7.70 -1.45 -7.65
CA PHE A 22 6.62 -0.46 -7.74
C PHE A 22 5.32 -0.91 -7.08
N GLY A 23 5.29 -2.08 -6.42
CA GLY A 23 4.12 -2.57 -5.72
C GLY A 23 2.94 -2.86 -6.65
N TYR A 24 3.21 -3.22 -7.90
CA TYR A 24 2.20 -3.52 -8.92
C TYR A 24 1.24 -4.63 -8.48
N ARG A 25 0.00 -4.52 -8.94
CA ARG A 25 -1.03 -5.56 -8.87
C ARG A 25 -1.80 -5.58 -10.18
N ARG A 26 -2.21 -6.76 -10.65
CA ARG A 26 -3.02 -6.90 -11.88
C ARG A 26 -4.29 -6.04 -11.86
N ALA A 27 -4.88 -5.82 -10.69
CA ALA A 27 -6.03 -4.92 -10.51
C ALA A 27 -5.81 -3.47 -10.98
N MET A 28 -4.56 -3.00 -10.99
CA MET A 28 -4.24 -1.65 -11.47
C MET A 28 -4.55 -1.47 -12.96
N PHE A 29 -4.66 -2.57 -13.72
CA PHE A 29 -5.12 -2.61 -15.10
C PHE A 29 -6.36 -3.49 -15.29
N GLU A 30 -7.19 -3.64 -14.25
CA GLU A 30 -8.37 -4.50 -14.32
C GLU A 30 -9.31 -4.10 -15.45
N ASN A 31 -9.59 -2.80 -15.59
CA ASN A 31 -10.46 -2.31 -16.65
C ASN A 31 -9.91 -2.62 -18.05
N GLU A 32 -8.60 -2.48 -18.25
CA GLU A 32 -7.93 -2.80 -19.51
C GLU A 32 -7.98 -4.29 -19.82
N LEU A 33 -7.68 -5.15 -18.84
CA LEU A 33 -7.74 -6.60 -18.97
C LEU A 33 -9.17 -7.10 -19.24
N LEU A 34 -10.16 -6.56 -18.50
CA LEU A 34 -11.57 -6.85 -18.72
C LEU A 34 -12.05 -6.38 -20.09
N ASN A 35 -11.55 -5.24 -20.59
CA ASN A 35 -11.89 -4.76 -21.91
C ASN A 35 -11.38 -5.70 -23.02
N VAL A 36 -10.16 -6.22 -22.88
CA VAL A 36 -9.65 -7.28 -23.78
C VAL A 36 -10.54 -8.50 -23.73
N TYR A 37 -10.91 -8.97 -22.54
CA TYR A 37 -11.81 -10.12 -22.38
C TYR A 37 -13.15 -9.90 -23.08
N ARG A 38 -13.83 -8.79 -22.80
CA ARG A 38 -15.13 -8.45 -23.39
C ARG A 38 -15.07 -8.36 -24.92
N THR A 39 -13.97 -7.84 -25.46
CA THR A 39 -13.78 -7.65 -26.90
C THR A 39 -13.43 -8.95 -27.62
N LYS A 40 -12.55 -9.77 -27.04
CA LYS A 40 -12.04 -11.01 -27.67
C LYS A 40 -12.93 -12.23 -27.39
N TYR A 41 -13.66 -12.22 -26.28
CA TYR A 41 -14.52 -13.30 -25.83
C TYR A 41 -15.94 -12.78 -25.50
N PRO A 42 -16.65 -12.15 -26.46
CA PRO A 42 -17.97 -11.56 -26.22
C PRO A 42 -19.02 -12.61 -25.81
N ASN A 43 -18.82 -13.87 -26.18
CA ASN A 43 -19.68 -15.00 -25.82
C ASN A 43 -19.13 -15.81 -24.63
N GLY A 44 -18.11 -15.29 -23.94
CA GLY A 44 -17.37 -16.01 -22.92
C GLY A 44 -16.39 -17.05 -23.47
N ILE A 45 -15.78 -17.79 -22.55
CA ILE A 45 -14.84 -18.89 -22.83
C ILE A 45 -15.49 -20.24 -22.56
N SER A 46 -14.93 -21.32 -23.10
CA SER A 46 -15.45 -22.66 -22.86
C SER A 46 -15.33 -23.03 -21.38
N LYS A 47 -16.27 -23.86 -20.88
CA LYS A 47 -16.29 -24.31 -19.49
C LYS A 47 -14.99 -25.03 -19.09
N GLU A 48 -14.41 -25.79 -20.02
CA GLU A 48 -13.14 -26.49 -19.81
C GLU A 48 -11.99 -25.53 -19.55
N VAL A 49 -11.89 -24.45 -20.34
CA VAL A 49 -10.86 -23.42 -20.13
C VAL A 49 -11.18 -22.63 -18.86
N ALA A 50 -12.43 -22.23 -18.64
CA ALA A 50 -12.85 -21.47 -17.47
C ALA A 50 -12.48 -22.16 -16.14
N ASN A 51 -12.66 -23.48 -16.05
CA ASN A 51 -12.36 -24.26 -14.85
C ASN A 51 -10.91 -24.08 -14.35
N ASN A 52 -9.95 -23.80 -15.23
CA ASN A 52 -8.54 -23.58 -14.86
C ASN A 52 -8.28 -22.23 -14.19
N TYR A 53 -9.23 -21.30 -14.32
CA TYR A 53 -9.12 -19.92 -13.82
C TYR A 53 -10.24 -19.59 -12.83
N MET A 54 -10.96 -20.60 -12.32
CA MET A 54 -11.96 -20.38 -11.28
C MET A 54 -11.26 -20.16 -9.94
N ILE A 55 -11.53 -19.02 -9.33
CA ILE A 55 -11.08 -18.68 -7.98
C ILE A 55 -12.28 -18.68 -7.03
N ALA A 56 -12.02 -18.99 -5.75
CA ALA A 56 -13.04 -18.83 -4.74
C ALA A 56 -13.41 -17.34 -4.62
N CYS A 57 -14.69 -17.03 -4.78
CA CYS A 57 -15.23 -15.69 -4.58
C CYS A 57 -16.08 -15.72 -3.32
N PRO A 58 -15.53 -15.31 -2.15
CA PRO A 58 -16.30 -15.24 -0.93
C PRO A 58 -17.28 -14.07 -1.04
N PHE A 59 -18.48 -14.31 -1.59
CA PHE A 59 -19.59 -13.40 -1.35
C PHE A 59 -19.85 -13.38 0.16
N LEU A 60 -19.62 -12.22 0.77
CA LEU A 60 -20.00 -11.80 2.13
C LEU A 60 -20.10 -12.96 3.14
N ASN A 61 -19.15 -13.04 4.07
CA ASN A 61 -19.22 -13.97 5.20
C ASN A 61 -20.63 -14.02 5.82
N GLU A 62 -21.12 -15.22 6.12
CA GLU A 62 -22.40 -15.36 6.81
C GLU A 62 -22.27 -14.80 8.23
N ILE A 63 -23.29 -14.05 8.67
CA ILE A 63 -23.40 -13.61 10.06
C ILE A 63 -23.41 -14.88 10.90
N ALA A 64 -22.32 -15.12 11.63
CA ALA A 64 -22.28 -16.21 12.59
C ALA A 64 -23.32 -15.91 13.66
N VAL A 65 -24.18 -16.89 13.94
CA VAL A 65 -25.29 -16.76 14.88
C VAL A 65 -24.72 -16.82 16.30
N ASP A 66 -24.01 -15.78 16.75
CA ASP A 66 -23.76 -15.56 18.17
C ASP A 66 -23.71 -14.07 18.52
N ASN A 67 -24.38 -13.72 19.62
CA ASN A 67 -24.78 -12.37 19.99
C ASN A 67 -23.73 -11.64 20.86
N GLY A 68 -22.46 -12.02 20.75
CA GLY A 68 -21.35 -11.37 21.46
C GLY A 68 -20.84 -10.15 20.70
N ALA A 69 -21.01 -8.95 21.25
CA ALA A 69 -20.57 -7.69 20.62
C ALA A 69 -19.04 -7.55 20.40
N PHE A 70 -18.24 -8.55 20.79
CA PHE A 70 -16.78 -8.55 20.76
C PHE A 70 -16.16 -9.86 20.24
N ASP A 71 -16.93 -10.74 19.60
CA ASP A 71 -16.37 -11.96 19.04
C ASP A 71 -15.84 -11.71 17.62
N TYR A 72 -14.54 -11.94 17.41
CA TYR A 72 -13.89 -11.90 16.08
C TYR A 72 -14.44 -13.00 15.14
N HIS A 73 -15.27 -13.92 15.67
CA HIS A 73 -16.06 -14.89 14.92
C HIS A 73 -17.38 -14.35 14.37
N ARG A 74 -17.65 -13.04 14.39
CA ARG A 74 -18.92 -12.43 13.90
C ARG A 74 -19.30 -12.85 12.47
N TYR A 75 -18.30 -13.28 11.72
CA TYR A 75 -18.38 -13.72 10.35
C TYR A 75 -17.82 -15.14 10.27
N ALA A 76 -18.68 -16.13 9.98
CA ALA A 76 -18.19 -17.45 9.61
C ALA A 76 -17.72 -17.36 8.16
N PRO A 77 -16.45 -17.69 7.84
CA PRO A 77 -16.03 -17.82 6.46
C PRO A 77 -16.95 -18.84 5.80
N ARG A 78 -17.69 -18.43 4.76
CA ARG A 78 -18.35 -19.43 3.93
C ARG A 78 -17.27 -20.37 3.39
N PRO A 79 -17.51 -21.70 3.36
CA PRO A 79 -16.58 -22.61 2.71
C PRO A 79 -16.27 -22.08 1.31
N ALA A 80 -14.99 -21.83 1.02
CA ALA A 80 -14.48 -21.30 -0.25
C ALA A 80 -15.02 -22.06 -1.49
N SER A 81 -15.56 -23.26 -1.27
CA SER A 81 -16.14 -24.15 -2.26
C SER A 81 -17.55 -23.79 -2.75
N THR A 82 -18.25 -22.80 -2.18
CA THR A 82 -19.67 -22.56 -2.55
C THR A 82 -19.90 -21.50 -3.63
N SER A 83 -18.96 -20.59 -3.86
CA SER A 83 -19.03 -19.59 -4.92
C SER A 83 -17.67 -19.45 -5.59
N MET A 84 -17.63 -19.77 -6.88
CA MET A 84 -16.43 -19.67 -7.72
C MET A 84 -16.68 -18.58 -8.77
N GLU A 85 -15.71 -17.72 -8.97
CA GLU A 85 -15.72 -16.70 -10.03
C GLU A 85 -14.55 -16.94 -10.99
N LEU A 86 -14.74 -16.57 -12.26
CA LEU A 86 -13.68 -16.62 -13.24
C LEU A 86 -12.69 -15.47 -12.98
N ASP A 87 -11.43 -15.78 -12.69
CA ASP A 87 -10.36 -14.79 -12.66
C ASP A 87 -9.97 -14.39 -14.08
N VAL A 88 -10.74 -13.43 -14.61
CA VAL A 88 -10.53 -12.89 -15.96
C VAL A 88 -9.13 -12.27 -16.08
N LYS A 89 -8.58 -11.67 -15.01
CA LYS A 89 -7.26 -11.04 -15.04
C LYS A 89 -6.21 -12.10 -15.33
N SER A 90 -6.20 -13.19 -14.56
CA SER A 90 -5.24 -14.28 -14.77
C SER A 90 -5.42 -14.99 -16.10
N PHE A 91 -6.67 -15.21 -16.54
CA PHE A 91 -6.92 -15.78 -17.87
C PHE A 91 -6.34 -14.92 -18.98
N ILE A 92 -6.62 -13.61 -18.98
CA ILE A 92 -6.13 -12.70 -20.02
C ILE A 92 -4.61 -12.60 -19.98
N MET A 93 -4.00 -12.60 -18.80
CA MET A 93 -2.54 -12.58 -18.64
C MET A 93 -1.83 -13.79 -19.27
N ASP A 94 -2.53 -14.90 -19.51
CA ASP A 94 -1.99 -16.10 -20.18
C ASP A 94 -2.21 -16.11 -21.70
N THR A 95 -2.68 -15.00 -22.27
CA THR A 95 -2.92 -14.87 -23.72
C THR A 95 -1.85 -14.04 -24.43
N GLU A 96 -1.79 -14.17 -25.76
CA GLU A 96 -0.96 -13.36 -26.65
C GLU A 96 -1.65 -12.05 -27.09
N HIS A 97 -2.71 -11.62 -26.40
CA HIS A 97 -3.41 -10.38 -26.73
C HIS A 97 -2.61 -9.15 -26.27
N GLU A 98 -3.13 -7.97 -26.56
CA GLU A 98 -2.54 -6.69 -26.21
C GLU A 98 -3.56 -5.89 -25.40
N ILE A 99 -3.08 -5.14 -24.40
CA ILE A 99 -3.89 -4.15 -23.69
C ILE A 99 -3.62 -2.76 -24.25
N THR A 100 -4.65 -1.91 -24.25
CA THR A 100 -4.53 -0.49 -24.59
C THR A 100 -4.52 0.34 -23.32
N ILE A 101 -3.40 1.01 -23.06
CA ILE A 101 -3.21 1.92 -21.94
C ILE A 101 -3.44 3.34 -22.46
N VAL A 102 -4.32 4.10 -21.79
CA VAL A 102 -4.59 5.50 -22.13
C VAL A 102 -3.98 6.42 -21.10
N LEU A 103 -3.11 7.33 -21.56
CA LEU A 103 -2.41 8.32 -20.74
C LEU A 103 -2.99 9.72 -21.00
N SER A 104 -3.17 10.52 -19.95
CA SER A 104 -3.58 11.92 -20.11
C SER A 104 -2.54 12.75 -20.86
N ASN A 105 -1.28 12.64 -20.44
CA ASN A 105 -0.15 13.32 -21.04
C ASN A 105 0.24 12.65 -22.36
N ASP A 106 -0.02 13.34 -23.48
CA ASP A 106 0.25 12.87 -24.82
C ASP A 106 1.73 12.96 -25.22
N THR A 107 2.54 13.69 -24.44
CA THR A 107 3.97 13.89 -24.66
C THR A 107 4.86 12.94 -23.86
N ILE A 108 4.31 12.22 -22.87
CA ILE A 108 5.09 11.41 -21.92
C ILE A 108 5.98 10.37 -22.60
N LEU A 109 5.49 9.73 -23.66
CA LEU A 109 6.25 8.76 -24.45
C LEU A 109 7.49 9.41 -25.08
N LYS A 110 7.31 10.57 -25.74
CA LYS A 110 8.41 11.32 -26.38
C LYS A 110 9.41 11.83 -25.34
N GLN A 111 8.91 12.27 -24.19
CA GLN A 111 9.76 12.74 -23.09
C GLN A 111 10.59 11.60 -22.49
N LEU A 112 9.99 10.41 -22.33
CA LEU A 112 10.68 9.21 -21.86
C LEU A 112 11.73 8.72 -22.85
N ASP A 113 11.40 8.69 -24.15
CA ASP A 113 12.34 8.31 -25.21
C ASP A 113 13.55 9.26 -25.22
N LYS A 114 13.29 10.57 -25.12
CA LYS A 114 14.34 11.59 -25.02
C LYS A 114 15.18 11.42 -23.76
N LEU A 115 14.55 11.17 -22.61
CA LEU A 115 15.24 10.96 -21.35
C LEU A 115 16.21 9.78 -21.45
N LEU A 116 15.76 8.64 -21.97
CA LEU A 116 16.61 7.46 -22.15
C LEU A 116 17.79 7.74 -23.10
N GLN A 117 17.52 8.46 -24.19
CA GLN A 117 18.55 8.87 -25.14
C GLN A 117 19.60 9.80 -24.51
N ASP A 118 19.18 10.80 -23.72
CA ASP A 118 20.06 11.78 -23.08
C ASP A 118 21.04 11.10 -22.09
N TYR A 119 20.62 10.00 -21.46
CA TYR A 119 21.44 9.18 -20.57
C TYR A 119 22.24 8.08 -21.30
N GLY A 120 22.16 8.02 -22.63
CA GLY A 120 22.87 7.03 -23.43
C GLY A 120 22.42 5.60 -23.16
N GLU A 121 21.18 5.43 -22.66
CA GLU A 121 20.65 4.12 -22.37
C GLU A 121 20.43 3.37 -23.67
N LYS A 122 21.25 2.33 -23.84
CA LYS A 122 21.05 1.35 -24.91
C LYS A 122 20.03 0.38 -24.35
N ASP A 123 18.75 0.72 -24.48
CA ASP A 123 17.64 -0.13 -24.03
C ASP A 123 17.55 -1.40 -24.88
N SER A 124 18.54 -2.27 -24.73
CA SER A 124 18.69 -3.53 -25.45
C SER A 124 17.62 -4.55 -25.07
N SER A 125 16.70 -4.20 -24.16
CA SER A 125 15.66 -5.10 -23.66
C SER A 125 14.25 -4.49 -23.62
N GLU A 126 14.05 -3.24 -24.03
CA GLU A 126 12.82 -2.43 -23.80
C GLU A 126 12.33 -2.38 -22.33
N THR A 127 13.05 -3.03 -21.39
CA THR A 127 12.58 -3.29 -20.02
C THR A 127 12.45 -2.00 -19.26
N ILE A 128 13.45 -1.12 -19.31
CA ILE A 128 13.43 0.13 -18.57
C ILE A 128 12.33 1.03 -19.13
N ARG A 129 12.30 1.22 -20.46
CA ARG A 129 11.31 2.05 -21.12
C ARG A 129 9.89 1.58 -20.84
N THR A 130 9.59 0.30 -21.04
CA THR A 130 8.25 -0.25 -20.85
C THR A 130 7.84 -0.22 -19.38
N THR A 131 8.76 -0.52 -18.45
CA THR A 131 8.49 -0.41 -17.01
C THR A 131 8.14 1.02 -16.61
N LEU A 132 8.96 2.01 -17.01
CA LEU A 132 8.70 3.42 -16.70
C LEU A 132 7.42 3.94 -17.36
N LEU A 133 7.05 3.41 -18.52
CA LEU A 133 5.77 3.76 -19.15
C LEU A 133 4.57 3.20 -18.36
N ILE A 134 4.65 1.94 -17.93
CA ILE A 134 3.62 1.31 -17.10
C ILE A 134 3.46 2.07 -15.78
N VAL A 135 4.57 2.45 -15.13
CA VAL A 135 4.56 3.24 -13.89
C VAL A 135 3.92 4.61 -14.10
N ALA A 136 4.21 5.27 -15.23
CA ALA A 136 3.57 6.54 -15.58
C ALA A 136 2.05 6.39 -15.74
N ALA A 137 1.58 5.27 -16.31
CA ALA A 137 0.16 4.99 -16.45
C ALA A 137 -0.54 4.70 -15.11
N ILE A 138 0.12 3.94 -14.23
CA ILE A 138 -0.37 3.70 -12.86
C ILE A 138 -0.49 5.03 -12.11
N TYR A 139 0.52 5.90 -12.24
CA TYR A 139 0.50 7.23 -11.62
C TYR A 139 -0.60 8.15 -12.19
N ASP A 140 -0.83 8.14 -13.51
CA ASP A 140 -1.93 8.91 -14.13
C ASP A 140 -3.29 8.49 -13.56
N LYS A 141 -3.53 7.18 -13.38
CA LYS A 141 -4.73 6.67 -12.70
C LYS A 141 -4.80 7.10 -11.24
N HIS A 142 -3.67 7.09 -10.53
CA HIS A 142 -3.60 7.52 -9.14
C HIS A 142 -4.01 8.99 -8.98
N VAL A 143 -3.48 9.89 -9.82
CA VAL A 143 -3.80 11.32 -9.80
C VAL A 143 -5.29 11.56 -10.06
N LYS A 144 -5.91 10.76 -10.94
CA LYS A 144 -7.34 10.79 -11.25
C LYS A 144 -8.24 10.13 -10.20
N GLU A 145 -7.67 9.50 -9.19
CA GLU A 145 -8.41 8.71 -8.20
C GLU A 145 -9.15 7.50 -8.83
N GLU A 146 -8.63 7.01 -9.95
CA GLU A 146 -9.12 5.85 -10.71
C GLU A 146 -8.27 4.60 -10.49
N LEU A 147 -7.21 4.68 -9.68
CA LEU A 147 -6.32 3.56 -9.41
C LEU A 147 -6.97 2.56 -8.44
N TYR A 148 -7.27 1.38 -8.95
CA TYR A 148 -7.72 0.25 -8.15
C TYR A 148 -6.53 -0.63 -7.72
N THR A 149 -6.44 -0.94 -6.42
CA THR A 149 -5.28 -1.64 -5.82
C THR A 149 -5.66 -2.95 -5.11
N GLU A 150 -6.91 -3.42 -5.28
CA GLU A 150 -7.54 -4.52 -4.51
C GLU A 150 -7.78 -4.19 -3.03
N ILE A 151 -7.27 -3.06 -2.54
CA ILE A 151 -7.59 -2.51 -1.22
C ILE A 151 -9.00 -1.92 -1.29
N THR A 152 -10.01 -2.71 -0.95
CA THR A 152 -11.40 -2.25 -0.85
C THR A 152 -11.53 -1.30 0.34
N MET A 153 -11.56 0.01 0.09
CA MET A 153 -11.85 1.00 1.13
C MET A 153 -13.32 0.85 1.56
N SER A 154 -13.56 0.20 2.70
CA SER A 154 -14.89 0.23 3.30
C SER A 154 -15.19 1.62 3.88
N GLU A 155 -16.48 1.94 4.03
CA GLU A 155 -16.94 3.26 4.50
C GLU A 155 -16.33 3.66 5.86
N ASN A 156 -15.96 2.67 6.67
CA ASN A 156 -15.40 2.88 8.01
C ASN A 156 -13.86 2.97 8.02
N THR A 157 -13.15 2.75 6.90
CA THR A 157 -11.68 2.73 6.89
C THR A 157 -11.11 4.09 7.22
N LEU A 158 -11.65 5.15 6.61
CA LEU A 158 -11.15 6.50 6.84
C LEU A 158 -11.48 7.01 8.26
N PRO A 159 -12.72 6.84 8.79
CA PRO A 159 -13.01 7.08 10.20
C PRO A 159 -12.08 6.34 11.16
N TYR A 160 -11.80 5.06 10.90
CA TYR A 160 -10.86 4.28 11.71
C TYR A 160 -9.47 4.90 11.70
N LEU A 161 -8.90 5.15 10.51
CA LEU A 161 -7.54 5.67 10.36
C LEU A 161 -7.38 7.06 10.98
N GLN A 162 -8.39 7.93 10.86
CA GLN A 162 -8.31 9.33 11.30
C GLN A 162 -8.68 9.55 12.76
N GLN A 163 -9.63 8.77 13.30
CA GLN A 163 -10.22 9.03 14.62
C GLN A 163 -9.88 7.92 15.61
N VAL A 164 -10.06 6.66 15.24
CA VAL A 164 -9.94 5.52 16.17
C VAL A 164 -8.48 5.11 16.39
N ARG A 165 -7.71 4.93 15.31
CA ARG A 165 -6.31 4.50 15.37
C ARG A 165 -5.41 5.42 16.21
N PRO A 166 -5.46 6.77 16.11
CA PRO A 166 -4.66 7.62 16.98
C PRO A 166 -5.05 7.51 18.46
N GLU A 167 -6.33 7.28 18.78
CA GLU A 167 -6.75 7.03 20.17
C GLU A 167 -6.25 5.68 20.69
N MET A 168 -6.30 4.64 19.86
CA MET A 168 -5.72 3.34 20.17
C MET A 168 -4.21 3.43 20.41
N LEU A 169 -3.48 4.17 19.58
CA LEU A 169 -2.03 4.38 19.75
C LEU A 169 -1.72 5.14 21.05
N LYS A 170 -2.50 6.17 21.41
CA LYS A 170 -2.36 6.89 22.69
C LYS A 170 -2.62 5.98 23.88
N LEU A 171 -3.61 5.09 23.78
CA LEU A 171 -3.88 4.09 24.81
C LEU A 171 -2.74 3.07 24.91
N PHE A 172 -2.21 2.60 23.78
CA PHE A 172 -1.06 1.70 23.76
C PHE A 172 0.17 2.33 24.41
N GLU A 173 0.48 3.58 24.06
CA GLU A 173 1.55 4.36 24.67
C GLU A 173 1.37 4.47 26.17
N LEU A 174 0.15 4.81 26.61
CA LEU A 174 -0.19 4.89 28.02
C LEU A 174 0.13 3.56 28.72
N LEU A 175 -0.46 2.45 28.26
CA LEU A 175 -0.35 1.11 28.86
C LEU A 175 1.09 0.59 28.92
N ASN A 176 1.90 0.87 27.89
CA ASN A 176 3.25 0.36 27.76
C ASN A 176 4.34 1.29 28.32
N THR A 177 3.99 2.50 28.75
CA THR A 177 4.91 3.39 29.47
C THR A 177 5.20 2.81 30.86
N LYS A 178 6.41 2.32 31.05
CA LYS A 178 6.86 1.75 32.33
C LYS A 178 7.32 2.84 33.28
N ARG A 179 7.09 2.64 34.58
CA ARG A 179 7.66 3.50 35.63
C ARG A 179 8.77 2.75 36.35
N TYR A 180 9.95 3.36 36.42
CA TYR A 180 11.01 2.85 37.26
C TYR A 180 10.63 2.99 38.75
N SER A 181 10.75 1.89 39.49
CA SER A 181 10.56 1.88 40.94
C SER A 181 11.92 1.86 41.64
N PRO A 182 12.35 2.97 42.28
CA PRO A 182 13.62 3.01 43.00
C PRO A 182 13.71 1.98 44.13
N SER A 183 12.59 1.72 44.81
CA SER A 183 12.53 0.77 45.93
C SER A 183 12.63 -0.69 45.49
N LYS A 184 12.06 -1.05 44.33
CA LYS A 184 12.14 -2.41 43.77
C LYS A 184 13.28 -2.59 42.76
N LYS A 185 14.03 -1.52 42.45
CA LYS A 185 15.10 -1.46 41.44
C LYS A 185 14.72 -2.10 40.10
N LYS A 186 13.47 -1.92 39.67
CA LYS A 186 12.96 -2.47 38.41
C LYS A 186 11.88 -1.58 37.82
N GLU A 187 11.70 -1.70 36.52
CA GLU A 187 10.55 -1.15 35.82
C GLU A 187 9.28 -1.93 36.18
N LEU A 188 8.19 -1.21 36.40
CA LEU A 188 6.88 -1.77 36.72
C LEU A 188 5.85 -1.25 35.72
N ARG A 189 4.88 -2.11 35.37
CA ARG A 189 3.62 -1.66 34.79
C ARG A 189 2.93 -0.74 35.80
N VAL A 190 2.40 0.38 35.33
CA VAL A 190 2.03 1.52 36.18
C VAL A 190 0.57 1.45 36.65
N PHE A 191 -0.30 0.76 35.90
CA PHE A 191 -1.75 0.95 35.97
C PHE A 191 -2.49 0.04 36.96
N ASN A 192 -2.05 0.02 38.22
CA ASN A 192 -2.86 -0.50 39.33
C ASN A 192 -2.86 0.54 40.47
N PRO A 193 -3.98 1.23 40.77
CA PRO A 193 -5.34 1.08 40.24
C PRO A 193 -5.63 1.90 38.94
N ILE A 194 -6.73 1.57 38.24
CA ILE A 194 -7.27 2.32 37.09
C ILE A 194 -8.51 3.09 37.52
N THR A 195 -8.69 4.31 37.01
CA THR A 195 -9.88 5.11 37.27
C THR A 195 -10.61 5.42 35.98
N ILE A 196 -11.89 5.09 35.93
CA ILE A 196 -12.78 5.35 34.80
C ILE A 196 -13.76 6.44 35.22
N ASP A 197 -13.83 7.50 34.42
CA ASP A 197 -14.68 8.66 34.64
C ASP A 197 -15.51 8.91 33.38
N ASN A 198 -16.84 8.94 33.53
CA ASN A 198 -17.76 9.25 32.43
C ASN A 198 -18.35 10.66 32.52
N GLY A 199 -17.79 11.53 33.37
CA GLY A 199 -18.26 12.89 33.62
C GLY A 199 -19.44 13.00 34.60
N VAL A 200 -20.10 11.88 34.93
CA VAL A 200 -21.22 11.82 35.89
C VAL A 200 -20.87 11.00 37.12
N LYS A 201 -20.19 9.87 36.92
CA LYS A 201 -19.74 8.95 37.95
C LYS A 201 -18.31 8.52 37.65
N LYS A 202 -17.58 8.32 38.74
CA LYS A 202 -16.18 7.91 38.73
C LYS A 202 -16.05 6.62 39.54
N ILE A 203 -15.39 5.62 38.96
CA ILE A 203 -15.07 4.36 39.62
C ILE A 203 -13.57 4.12 39.55
N THR A 204 -13.01 3.61 40.64
CA THR A 204 -11.62 3.15 40.69
C THR A 204 -11.63 1.64 40.79
N LEU A 205 -11.01 1.00 39.80
CA LEU A 205 -10.81 -0.44 39.73
C LEU A 205 -9.40 -0.75 40.24
N ASP A 206 -9.29 -1.73 41.14
CA ASP A 206 -7.98 -2.16 41.65
C ASP A 206 -7.09 -2.77 40.56
N ASN A 207 -7.70 -3.21 39.45
CA ASN A 207 -7.04 -3.85 38.31
C ASN A 207 -6.09 -4.98 38.76
N SER A 208 -6.52 -5.77 39.75
CA SER A 208 -5.71 -6.85 40.32
C SER A 208 -5.27 -7.83 39.22
N CYS A 209 -4.02 -8.28 39.29
CA CYS A 209 -3.43 -9.13 38.26
C CYS A 209 -3.42 -8.52 36.85
N HIS A 210 -3.60 -7.20 36.70
CA HIS A 210 -3.51 -6.50 35.42
C HIS A 210 -4.56 -6.93 34.38
N TRP A 211 -5.67 -7.57 34.81
CA TRP A 211 -6.64 -8.18 33.89
C TRP A 211 -7.18 -7.21 32.83
N LEU A 212 -7.45 -5.95 33.19
CA LEU A 212 -8.01 -4.96 32.25
C LEU A 212 -6.93 -4.41 31.32
N THR A 213 -5.74 -4.15 31.86
CA THR A 213 -4.61 -3.70 31.05
C THR A 213 -4.15 -4.76 30.07
N ASP A 214 -4.14 -6.03 30.47
CA ASP A 214 -3.73 -7.15 29.60
C ASP A 214 -4.78 -7.35 28.49
N LEU A 215 -6.07 -7.29 28.82
CA LEU A 215 -7.16 -7.36 27.83
C LEU A 215 -7.08 -6.22 26.80
N LEU A 216 -6.80 -5.00 27.25
CA LEU A 216 -6.64 -3.85 26.34
C LEU A 216 -5.38 -3.98 25.48
N ASP A 217 -4.26 -4.44 26.06
CA ASP A 217 -3.00 -4.65 25.33
C ASP A 217 -3.18 -5.72 24.23
N ASP A 218 -3.83 -6.84 24.55
CA ASP A 218 -4.16 -7.91 23.57
C ASP A 218 -5.02 -7.37 22.42
N TYR A 219 -6.07 -6.61 22.74
CA TYR A 219 -6.92 -5.98 21.74
C TYR A 219 -6.11 -5.02 20.85
N LEU A 220 -5.27 -4.17 21.45
CA LEU A 220 -4.45 -3.22 20.70
C LEU A 220 -3.40 -3.92 19.83
N GLN A 221 -2.83 -5.04 20.25
CA GLN A 221 -1.88 -5.83 19.46
C GLN A 221 -2.51 -6.37 18.17
N ILE A 222 -3.77 -6.80 18.22
CA ILE A 222 -4.53 -7.27 17.04
C ILE A 222 -4.68 -6.11 16.04
N TYR A 223 -5.12 -4.94 16.49
CA TYR A 223 -5.54 -3.87 15.58
C TYR A 223 -4.44 -2.86 15.21
N LEU A 224 -3.48 -2.59 16.10
CA LEU A 224 -2.41 -1.62 15.80
C LEU A 224 -1.26 -2.23 15.01
N GLY A 225 -0.87 -3.46 15.38
CA GLY A 225 0.27 -4.18 14.81
C GLY A 225 1.63 -3.52 15.04
N VAL A 226 1.73 -2.62 16.01
CA VAL A 226 2.99 -2.01 16.48
C VAL A 226 3.75 -2.99 17.38
N LYS A 227 5.05 -3.15 17.16
CA LYS A 227 5.90 -4.12 17.88
C LYS A 227 6.54 -3.55 19.14
N SER A 228 6.57 -2.22 19.27
CA SER A 228 7.16 -1.55 20.42
C SER A 228 6.51 -0.20 20.76
N LEU A 229 6.79 0.30 21.96
CA LEU A 229 6.37 1.62 22.42
C LEU A 229 6.93 2.72 21.52
N GLU A 230 8.19 2.58 21.10
CA GLU A 230 8.88 3.54 20.24
C GLU A 230 8.24 3.62 18.85
N GLU A 231 7.80 2.48 18.30
CA GLU A 231 7.09 2.44 17.02
C GLU A 231 5.74 3.16 17.11
N ALA A 232 4.98 2.92 18.17
CA ALA A 232 3.70 3.60 18.40
C ALA A 232 3.88 5.12 18.56
N GLN A 233 4.90 5.54 19.31
CA GLN A 233 5.24 6.96 19.51
C GLN A 233 5.72 7.62 18.22
N ALA A 234 6.51 6.91 17.40
CA ALA A 234 6.94 7.40 16.10
C ALA A 234 5.73 7.59 15.18
N GLU A 235 4.81 6.63 15.12
CA GLU A 235 3.60 6.75 14.29
C GLU A 235 2.73 7.94 14.74
N LEU A 236 2.48 8.10 16.05
CA LEU A 236 1.74 9.25 16.59
C LEU A 236 2.38 10.58 16.21
N LYS A 237 3.72 10.65 16.22
CA LYS A 237 4.45 11.87 15.92
C LYS A 237 4.55 12.16 14.43
N GLU A 238 4.70 11.14 13.59
CA GLU A 238 4.96 11.30 12.15
C GLU A 238 3.66 11.40 11.35
N VAL A 239 2.65 10.61 11.72
CA VAL A 239 1.37 10.51 10.99
C VAL A 239 0.33 11.45 11.57
N TYR A 240 0.21 11.48 12.91
CA TYR A 240 -0.93 12.10 13.60
C TYR A 240 -0.63 13.44 14.28
N ALA A 241 0.62 13.90 14.30
CA ALA A 241 0.94 15.21 14.82
C ALA A 241 0.32 16.32 13.96
N GLU A 242 -0.08 17.43 14.60
CA GLU A 242 -0.51 18.63 13.90
C GLU A 242 0.62 19.08 12.94
N LYS A 243 0.41 18.86 11.63
CA LYS A 243 1.40 19.18 10.59
C LYS A 243 1.63 20.71 10.55
N LYS A 244 2.60 21.21 11.33
CA LYS A 244 3.10 22.59 11.22
C LYS A 244 4.11 22.70 10.08
N GLY A 245 3.61 22.91 8.86
CA GLY A 245 4.38 23.43 7.71
C GLY A 245 5.26 22.44 6.94
N ARG A 246 5.27 22.65 5.61
CA ARG A 246 6.00 22.04 4.46
C ARG A 246 6.10 20.51 4.31
N LYS A 247 5.30 20.05 3.34
CA LYS A 247 5.32 18.81 2.54
C LYS A 247 5.17 17.51 3.34
N ALA A 248 3.92 17.07 3.47
CA ALA A 248 3.63 15.66 3.66
C ALA A 248 4.43 14.86 2.63
N SER A 249 5.16 13.84 3.08
CA SER A 249 5.89 12.91 2.22
C SER A 249 4.90 12.29 1.24
N ASN A 250 4.92 12.73 -0.02
CA ASN A 250 4.06 12.16 -1.05
C ASN A 250 4.47 10.68 -1.25
N VAL A 251 3.56 9.77 -0.90
CA VAL A 251 3.84 8.33 -0.91
C VAL A 251 4.08 7.84 -2.33
N ALA A 252 3.33 8.32 -3.31
CA ALA A 252 3.59 8.05 -4.72
C ALA A 252 4.97 8.57 -5.17
N CYS A 253 5.41 9.75 -4.71
CA CYS A 253 6.76 10.25 -4.99
C CYS A 253 7.82 9.28 -4.46
N ASN A 254 7.72 8.86 -3.19
CA ASN A 254 8.70 7.94 -2.60
C ASN A 254 8.72 6.60 -3.31
N LEU A 255 7.54 6.07 -3.67
CA LEU A 255 7.38 4.82 -4.38
C LEU A 255 8.07 4.85 -5.73
N ILE A 256 7.77 5.87 -6.55
CA ILE A 256 8.33 6.00 -7.90
C ILE A 256 9.82 6.32 -7.83
N MET A 257 10.26 7.15 -6.89
CA MET A 257 11.68 7.46 -6.67
C MET A 257 12.46 6.19 -6.33
N TYR A 258 11.99 5.43 -5.34
CA TYR A 258 12.60 4.20 -4.87
C TYR A 258 12.64 3.16 -6.00
N GLY A 259 11.49 2.89 -6.63
CA GLY A 259 11.38 1.90 -7.69
C GLY A 259 12.23 2.23 -8.91
N THR A 260 12.25 3.49 -9.34
CA THR A 260 13.04 3.93 -10.50
C THR A 260 14.54 3.78 -10.23
N PHE A 261 15.02 4.21 -9.07
CA PHE A 261 16.43 4.08 -8.72
C PHE A 261 16.86 2.60 -8.70
N HIS A 262 16.07 1.72 -8.09
CA HIS A 262 16.40 0.29 -8.03
C HIS A 262 16.21 -0.44 -9.37
N LEU A 263 15.28 0.00 -10.21
CA LEU A 263 15.15 -0.46 -11.60
C LEU A 263 16.45 -0.16 -12.35
N LEU A 264 16.94 1.07 -12.25
CA LEU A 264 18.18 1.46 -12.89
C LEU A 264 19.36 0.67 -12.32
N GLN A 265 19.48 0.51 -11.01
CA GLN A 265 20.56 -0.32 -10.43
C GLN A 265 20.65 -1.74 -11.01
N LYS A 266 19.51 -2.35 -11.35
CA LYS A 266 19.45 -3.73 -11.82
C LYS A 266 19.57 -3.89 -13.34
N TYR A 267 18.97 -2.97 -14.11
CA TYR A 267 18.77 -3.16 -15.55
C TYR A 267 19.45 -2.11 -16.44
N SER A 268 19.91 -1.01 -15.85
CA SER A 268 20.55 0.12 -16.54
C SER A 268 21.96 -0.20 -17.02
N SER A 269 22.38 0.47 -18.09
CA SER A 269 23.78 0.50 -18.51
C SER A 269 24.61 1.60 -17.80
N LEU A 270 23.96 2.46 -17.00
CA LEU A 270 24.60 3.53 -16.23
C LEU A 270 25.52 2.94 -15.16
N LYS A 271 26.76 3.46 -15.13
CA LYS A 271 27.85 2.90 -14.32
C LYS A 271 27.90 3.47 -12.92
N THR A 272 27.45 4.73 -12.76
CA THR A 272 27.58 5.43 -11.47
C THR A 272 26.24 5.58 -10.79
N LYS A 273 26.26 5.50 -9.46
CA LYS A 273 25.10 5.80 -8.62
C LYS A 273 24.57 7.22 -8.86
N SER A 274 25.47 8.18 -9.13
CA SER A 274 25.11 9.56 -9.43
C SER A 274 24.29 9.69 -10.72
N GLU A 275 24.69 8.99 -11.80
CA GLU A 275 23.90 8.96 -13.04
C GLU A 275 22.52 8.34 -12.82
N GLN A 276 22.44 7.24 -12.06
CA GLN A 276 21.17 6.59 -11.74
C GLN A 276 20.23 7.51 -10.93
N ILE A 277 20.78 8.27 -9.96
CA ILE A 277 19.99 9.26 -9.19
C ILE A 277 19.53 10.40 -10.09
N ARG A 278 20.41 10.94 -10.95
CA ARG A 278 20.05 12.04 -11.85
C ARG A 278 18.96 11.63 -12.85
N MET A 279 19.07 10.44 -13.43
CA MET A 279 18.01 9.92 -14.30
C MET A 279 16.70 9.67 -13.55
N THR A 280 16.78 9.17 -12.31
CA THR A 280 15.61 9.02 -11.43
C THR A 280 14.92 10.38 -11.21
N LEU A 281 15.68 11.41 -10.87
CA LEU A 281 15.19 12.78 -10.69
C LEU A 281 14.57 13.35 -11.97
N ASP A 282 15.19 13.12 -13.12
CA ASP A 282 14.68 13.62 -14.39
C ASP A 282 13.41 12.89 -14.81
N TYR A 283 13.27 11.59 -14.52
CA TYR A 283 11.99 10.88 -14.67
C TYR A 283 10.91 11.43 -13.72
N MET A 284 11.27 11.72 -12.47
CA MET A 284 10.36 12.34 -11.50
C MET A 284 9.81 13.69 -11.99
N LYS A 285 10.65 14.51 -12.66
CA LYS A 285 10.23 15.77 -13.30
C LYS A 285 9.18 15.59 -14.39
N LEU A 286 9.12 14.43 -15.04
CA LEU A 286 8.12 14.16 -16.08
C LEU A 286 6.73 13.90 -15.49
N LEU A 287 6.67 13.40 -14.25
CA LEU A 287 5.43 12.95 -13.63
C LEU A 287 4.88 13.94 -12.60
N PHE A 288 5.75 14.60 -11.84
CA PHE A 288 5.34 15.37 -10.66
C PHE A 288 5.56 16.86 -10.86
N GLU A 289 4.65 17.67 -10.30
CA GLU A 289 4.78 19.12 -10.25
C GLU A 289 6.03 19.54 -9.44
N GLU A 290 6.65 20.65 -9.85
CA GLU A 290 7.80 21.21 -9.15
C GLU A 290 7.49 21.45 -7.67
N GLY A 291 8.35 20.91 -6.81
CA GLY A 291 8.16 20.97 -5.37
C GLY A 291 7.33 19.84 -4.78
N SER A 292 6.89 18.83 -5.54
CA SER A 292 6.24 17.65 -4.96
C SER A 292 7.22 16.58 -4.44
N TYR A 293 8.51 16.72 -4.77
CA TYR A 293 9.58 15.76 -4.45
C TYR A 293 10.91 16.47 -4.15
N ASN A 294 11.95 15.69 -3.88
CA ASN A 294 13.32 16.16 -3.66
C ASN A 294 13.89 16.83 -4.91
N VAL A 295 14.54 17.98 -4.75
CA VAL A 295 14.93 18.82 -5.90
C VAL A 295 16.37 18.56 -6.35
N ASP A 296 17.17 17.89 -5.53
CA ASP A 296 18.60 17.68 -5.79
C ASP A 296 19.05 16.23 -5.53
N GLU A 297 20.23 15.91 -6.06
CA GLU A 297 20.83 14.57 -6.00
C GLU A 297 21.12 14.11 -4.57
N ASN A 298 21.58 15.02 -3.70
CA ASN A 298 21.95 14.67 -2.32
C ASN A 298 20.72 14.38 -1.48
N SER A 299 19.68 15.21 -1.58
CA SER A 299 18.41 14.97 -0.87
C SER A 299 17.73 13.69 -1.36
N THR A 300 17.76 13.42 -2.66
CA THR A 300 17.25 12.18 -3.26
C THR A 300 17.99 10.95 -2.76
N ASN A 301 19.32 10.98 -2.77
CA ASN A 301 20.15 9.89 -2.25
C ASN A 301 19.88 9.63 -0.76
N ALA A 302 19.76 10.69 0.05
CA ALA A 302 19.47 10.58 1.46
C ALA A 302 18.08 9.99 1.72
N ALA A 303 17.07 10.40 0.94
CA ALA A 303 15.71 9.86 1.04
C ALA A 303 15.66 8.37 0.67
N ILE A 304 16.33 7.96 -0.41
CA ILE A 304 16.43 6.54 -0.79
C ILE A 304 17.12 5.74 0.32
N ALA A 305 18.24 6.23 0.85
CA ALA A 305 18.95 5.55 1.94
C ALA A 305 18.09 5.43 3.21
N TYR A 306 17.26 6.44 3.50
CA TYR A 306 16.30 6.41 4.60
C TYR A 306 15.24 5.34 4.38
N LEU A 307 14.62 5.26 3.19
CA LEU A 307 13.62 4.25 2.84
C LEU A 307 14.19 2.84 2.98
N VAL A 308 15.40 2.59 2.49
CA VAL A 308 16.09 1.30 2.64
C VAL A 308 16.30 0.94 4.12
N LYS A 309 16.75 1.90 4.93
CA LYS A 309 16.99 1.68 6.36
C LYS A 309 15.69 1.31 7.12
N GLN A 310 14.55 1.85 6.70
CA GLN A 310 13.24 1.56 7.30
C GLN A 310 12.61 0.24 6.79
N GLY A 311 13.27 -0.49 5.89
CA GLY A 311 12.69 -1.68 5.29
C GLY A 311 11.46 -1.37 4.44
N TYR A 312 11.49 -0.24 3.72
CA TYR A 312 10.38 0.23 2.89
C TYR A 312 9.89 -0.86 1.93
N LYS A 313 8.57 -1.05 1.88
CA LYS A 313 7.89 -1.97 0.98
C LYS A 313 7.10 -1.17 -0.06
N PRO A 314 7.44 -1.28 -1.35
CA PRO A 314 6.68 -0.64 -2.43
C PRO A 314 5.21 -1.05 -2.40
N GLN A 315 4.33 -0.07 -2.24
CA GLN A 315 2.88 -0.28 -2.24
C GLN A 315 2.15 1.00 -2.62
N TRP A 316 1.19 0.90 -3.53
CA TRP A 316 0.27 1.98 -3.84
C TRP A 316 -0.82 2.11 -2.77
N LYS A 317 -1.13 3.34 -2.38
CA LYS A 317 -2.26 3.66 -1.51
C LYS A 317 -3.26 4.54 -2.28
N PRO A 318 -4.57 4.40 -2.04
CA PRO A 318 -5.54 5.41 -2.46
C PRO A 318 -5.12 6.80 -1.94
N LYS A 319 -5.30 7.84 -2.75
CA LYS A 319 -4.90 9.22 -2.43
C LYS A 319 -5.39 9.72 -1.06
N GLN A 320 -6.61 9.34 -0.68
CA GLN A 320 -7.23 9.68 0.62
C GLN A 320 -6.53 9.04 1.83
N THR A 321 -5.73 8.00 1.59
CA THR A 321 -5.06 7.18 2.63
C THR A 321 -3.54 7.25 2.59
N GLU A 322 -2.94 8.01 1.67
CA GLU A 322 -1.48 8.04 1.49
C GLU A 322 -0.75 8.39 2.78
N ASP A 323 -1.28 9.36 3.52
CA ASP A 323 -0.71 9.83 4.78
C ASP A 323 -0.79 8.81 5.92
N TYR A 324 -1.62 7.77 5.80
CA TYR A 324 -1.94 6.87 6.92
C TYR A 324 -1.33 5.49 6.73
N ASN A 325 -0.91 4.87 7.84
CA ASN A 325 -0.44 3.49 7.84
C ASN A 325 -1.61 2.52 8.09
N PHE A 326 -1.60 1.42 7.35
CA PHE A 326 -2.50 0.31 7.60
C PHE A 326 -1.91 -0.60 8.67
N SER A 327 -2.78 -1.26 9.43
CA SER A 327 -2.34 -2.28 10.39
C SER A 327 -1.68 -3.44 9.64
N PRO A 328 -0.48 -3.90 10.05
CA PRO A 328 0.17 -5.04 9.43
C PRO A 328 -0.62 -6.35 9.63
N ASN A 329 -1.53 -6.38 10.60
CA ASN A 329 -2.42 -7.50 10.92
C ASN A 329 -3.80 -7.40 10.26
N ASN A 330 -4.11 -6.30 9.55
CA ASN A 330 -5.36 -6.13 8.81
C ASN A 330 -5.08 -5.65 7.38
N GLN A 331 -4.56 -6.57 6.55
CA GLN A 331 -4.23 -6.31 5.14
C GLN A 331 -5.46 -6.38 4.23
N SER A 332 -6.50 -7.14 4.62
CA SER A 332 -7.78 -7.19 3.93
C SER A 332 -8.69 -6.11 4.52
N THR A 333 -8.74 -4.94 3.90
CA THR A 333 -9.73 -3.91 4.24
C THR A 333 -11.20 -4.36 4.04
N GLU A 334 -11.42 -5.62 3.65
CA GLU A 334 -12.71 -6.31 3.55
C GLU A 334 -13.42 -6.51 4.88
N TYR A 335 -12.69 -6.55 6.00
CA TYR A 335 -13.28 -6.71 7.34
C TYR A 335 -12.63 -5.70 8.29
N LEU A 336 -13.29 -4.56 8.47
CA LEU A 336 -13.07 -3.72 9.64
C LEU A 336 -13.82 -4.38 10.80
N TRP A 337 -13.17 -4.43 11.96
CA TRP A 337 -13.50 -5.20 13.19
C TRP A 337 -13.40 -6.72 13.08
#